data_AF-A0A0K8J8G0-F1
#
_entry.id   AF-A0A0K8J8G0-F1
#
_cell.length_a   1.000
_cell.length_b   1.000
_cell.length_c   1.000
_cell.angle_alpha   90.00
_cell.angle_beta   90.00
_cell.angle_gamma   90.00
#
_symmetry.space_group_name_H-M   'P 1'
#
loop_
_entity.id
_entity.type
_entity.pdbx_description
1 polymer ?
#
loop_
_entity_poly.entity_id
_entity_poly.type
_entity_poly.pdbx_seq_one_letter_code
_entity_poly.pdbx_strand_id
1 'polypeptide(L)'
;MGFSIQSNSQYFLNHSLSTDNASVKKLEETLKNKPSTDEELMEVCKSFEAYFLEQVMKGMEKTIPYEGKKNPYMEQFGDILYQEYAKSATENQELGLAQILYESMKRNG
;
A
#
# COMPACT_ATOMS: atom_id res chain seq x y z
N MET A 1 30.73 20.13 -15.49
CA MET A 1 29.41 19.55 -15.76
C MET A 1 28.99 18.72 -14.57
N GLY A 2 28.25 19.32 -13.64
CA GLY A 2 27.69 18.60 -12.49
C GLY A 2 26.33 18.05 -12.89
N PHE A 3 26.20 16.73 -12.94
CA PHE A 3 24.91 16.08 -13.15
C PHE A 3 24.07 16.22 -11.87
N SER A 4 22.97 16.97 -11.95
CA SER A 4 22.03 17.21 -10.86
C SER A 4 21.13 15.98 -10.64
N ILE A 5 21.66 14.97 -9.95
CA ILE A 5 20.91 13.78 -9.50
C ILE A 5 19.72 14.17 -8.58
N GLN A 6 19.80 15.35 -7.96
CA GLN A 6 18.80 15.88 -7.05
C GLN A 6 17.47 16.27 -7.72
N SER A 7 17.49 16.65 -9.00
CA SER A 7 16.26 17.08 -9.70
C SER A 7 15.34 15.90 -10.03
N ASN A 8 15.88 14.75 -10.42
CA ASN A 8 15.05 13.58 -10.74
C ASN A 8 14.46 12.90 -9.50
N SER A 9 15.14 12.97 -8.36
CA SER A 9 14.66 12.37 -7.10
C SER A 9 13.35 12.99 -6.62
N GLN A 10 13.15 14.30 -6.82
CA GLN A 10 11.96 15.03 -6.35
C GLN A 10 10.69 14.64 -7.13
N TYR A 11 10.83 14.29 -8.40
CA TYR A 11 9.69 13.85 -9.22
C TYR A 11 9.21 12.44 -8.87
N PHE A 12 10.11 11.54 -8.43
CA PHE A 12 9.73 10.21 -7.95
C PHE A 12 9.08 10.26 -6.56
N LEU A 13 9.57 11.11 -5.66
CA LEU A 13 9.06 11.26 -4.28
C LEU A 13 7.65 11.87 -4.20
N ASN A 14 7.31 12.79 -5.11
CA ASN A 14 5.98 13.41 -5.10
C ASN A 14 4.86 12.45 -5.58
N HIS A 15 5.19 11.38 -6.29
CA HIS A 15 4.18 10.41 -6.77
C HIS A 15 3.74 9.44 -5.67
N SER A 16 4.62 9.08 -4.73
CA SER A 16 4.31 8.11 -3.66
C SER A 16 3.50 8.68 -2.50
N LEU A 17 3.40 10.01 -2.37
CA LEU A 17 2.68 10.67 -1.26
C LEU A 17 1.16 10.79 -1.48
N SER A 18 0.63 10.42 -2.66
CA SER A 18 -0.77 10.70 -3.03
C SER A 18 -1.70 9.47 -3.03
N THR A 19 -1.22 8.29 -2.66
CA THR A 19 -1.93 7.01 -2.86
C THR A 19 -2.76 6.52 -1.67
N ASP A 20 -2.79 7.23 -0.54
CA ASP A 20 -3.34 6.72 0.72
C ASP A 20 -4.87 6.51 0.75
N ASN A 21 -5.63 6.94 -0.26
CA ASN A 21 -7.09 6.79 -0.29
C ASN A 21 -7.62 6.15 -1.58
N ALA A 22 -6.77 5.91 -2.58
CA ALA A 22 -7.23 5.43 -3.88
C ALA A 22 -7.69 3.97 -3.81
N SER A 23 -6.95 3.11 -3.10
CA SER A 23 -7.28 1.69 -2.88
C SER A 23 -8.59 1.52 -2.09
N VAL A 24 -8.77 2.30 -1.02
CA VAL A 24 -9.98 2.29 -0.19
C VAL A 24 -11.20 2.74 -0.99
N LYS A 25 -11.08 3.83 -1.77
CA LYS A 25 -12.16 4.30 -2.64
C LYS A 25 -12.51 3.30 -3.73
N LYS A 26 -11.49 2.71 -4.38
CA LYS A 26 -11.69 1.68 -5.41
C LYS A 26 -12.45 0.48 -4.82
N LEU A 27 -12.11 0.08 -3.60
CA LEU A 27 -12.84 -0.98 -2.91
C LEU A 27 -14.29 -0.60 -2.63
N GLU A 28 -14.56 0.59 -2.11
CA GLU A 28 -15.94 1.05 -1.89
C GLU A 28 -16.76 1.11 -3.19
N GLU A 29 -16.15 1.56 -4.28
CA GLU A 29 -16.80 1.65 -5.60
C GLU A 29 -17.14 0.26 -6.15
N THR A 30 -16.21 -0.69 -6.07
CA THR A 30 -16.45 -2.10 -6.44
C THR A 30 -17.57 -2.72 -5.61
N LEU A 31 -17.65 -2.41 -4.30
CA LEU A 31 -18.74 -2.89 -3.44
C LEU A 31 -20.10 -2.30 -3.80
N LYS A 32 -20.14 -1.07 -4.31
CA LYS A 32 -21.38 -0.39 -4.72
C LYS A 32 -21.87 -0.86 -6.09
N ASN A 33 -20.98 -1.34 -6.97
CA ASN A 33 -21.31 -1.75 -8.33
C ASN A 33 -21.43 -3.29 -8.45
N LYS A 34 -22.65 -3.82 -8.33
CA LYS A 34 -23.00 -5.23 -8.67
C LYS A 34 -23.22 -5.32 -10.20
N PRO A 35 -22.17 -5.42 -11.05
CA PRO A 35 -21.45 -6.68 -11.19
C PRO A 35 -19.97 -6.47 -11.60
N SER A 36 -19.06 -6.34 -10.64
CA SER A 36 -17.63 -6.52 -10.93
C SER A 36 -17.31 -7.99 -11.21
N THR A 37 -16.35 -8.24 -12.11
CA THR A 37 -15.90 -9.61 -12.39
C THR A 37 -15.14 -10.18 -11.19
N ASP A 38 -15.09 -11.52 -11.07
CA ASP A 38 -14.32 -12.19 -10.01
C ASP A 38 -12.83 -11.76 -10.02
N GLU A 39 -12.28 -11.51 -11.21
CA GLU A 39 -10.90 -11.04 -11.40
C GLU A 39 -10.71 -9.60 -10.92
N GLU A 40 -11.63 -8.70 -11.28
CA GLU A 40 -11.60 -7.30 -10.85
C GLU A 40 -11.76 -7.19 -9.33
N LEU A 41 -12.69 -7.96 -8.75
CA LEU A 41 -12.91 -7.99 -7.30
C LEU A 41 -11.67 -8.49 -6.55
N MET A 42 -11.02 -9.54 -7.07
CA MET A 42 -9.77 -10.07 -6.50
C MET A 42 -8.63 -9.05 -6.60
N GLU A 43 -8.49 -8.37 -7.74
CA GLU A 43 -7.46 -7.34 -7.93
C GLU A 43 -7.66 -6.17 -6.96
N VAL A 44 -8.91 -5.76 -6.75
CA VAL A 44 -9.26 -4.73 -5.77
C VAL A 44 -8.95 -5.19 -4.34
N CYS A 45 -9.26 -6.45 -3.99
CA CYS A 45 -8.90 -7.02 -2.69
C CYS A 45 -7.38 -7.04 -2.47
N LYS A 46 -6.59 -7.41 -3.50
CA LYS A 46 -5.12 -7.34 -3.45
C LYS A 46 -4.63 -5.91 -3.27
N SER A 47 -5.18 -4.95 -4.01
CA SER A 47 -4.82 -3.54 -3.87
C SER A 47 -5.08 -3.01 -2.45
N PHE A 48 -6.14 -3.50 -1.81
CA PHE A 48 -6.46 -3.17 -0.43
C PHE A 48 -5.54 -3.89 0.58
N GLU A 49 -5.22 -5.17 0.37
CA GLU A 49 -4.27 -5.92 1.22
C GLU A 49 -2.91 -5.22 1.27
N ALA A 50 -2.37 -4.83 0.12
CA ALA A 50 -1.11 -4.10 0.04
C ALA A 50 -1.17 -2.77 0.81
N TYR A 51 -2.23 -1.98 0.59
CA TYR A 51 -2.44 -0.73 1.33
C TYR A 51 -2.57 -0.96 2.84
N PHE A 52 -3.37 -1.93 3.25
CA PHE A 52 -3.59 -2.23 4.67
C PHE A 52 -2.29 -2.66 5.35
N LEU A 53 -1.51 -3.52 4.70
CA LEU A 53 -0.24 -4.01 5.22
C LEU A 53 0.79 -2.88 5.33
N GLU A 54 0.84 -1.96 4.36
CA GLU A 54 1.65 -0.74 4.44
C GLU A 54 1.26 0.10 5.67
N GLN A 55 -0.04 0.32 5.90
CA GLN A 55 -0.52 1.09 7.07
C GLN A 55 -0.22 0.37 8.39
N VAL A 56 -0.29 -0.96 8.43
CA VAL A 56 0.13 -1.76 9.59
C VAL A 56 1.61 -1.56 9.86
N MET A 57 2.47 -1.60 8.85
CA MET A 57 3.92 -1.39 9.00
C MET A 57 4.26 0.03 9.45
N LYS A 58 3.61 1.04 8.87
CA LYS A 58 3.72 2.44 9.32
C LYS A 58 3.23 2.60 10.76
N GLY A 59 2.17 1.88 11.14
CA GLY A 59 1.66 1.83 12.51
C GLY A 59 2.66 1.19 13.48
N MET A 60 3.27 0.07 13.09
CA MET A 60 4.32 -0.61 13.85
C MET A 60 5.55 0.29 14.03
N GLU A 61 5.97 1.00 12.98
CA GLU A 61 7.09 1.95 13.06
C GLU A 61 6.87 3.00 14.15
N LYS A 62 5.65 3.54 14.25
CA LYS A 62 5.29 4.52 15.28
C LYS A 62 5.38 3.99 16.71
N THR A 63 5.40 2.66 16.89
CA THR A 63 5.58 2.03 18.22
C THR A 63 7.04 1.87 18.62
N ILE A 64 7.99 2.07 17.70
CA ILE A 64 9.42 1.98 18.00
C ILE A 64 9.84 3.19 18.83
N PRO A 65 10.42 3.00 20.02
CA PRO A 65 10.92 4.11 20.83
C PRO A 65 12.22 4.64 20.22
N TYR A 66 12.13 5.67 19.39
CA TYR A 66 13.31 6.36 18.88
C TYR A 66 13.92 7.22 19.99
N GLU A 67 15.05 6.78 20.54
CA GLU A 67 15.88 7.63 21.39
C GLU A 67 16.60 8.68 20.52
N GLY A 68 15.91 9.79 20.21
CA GLY A 68 16.44 10.91 19.42
C GLY A 68 15.75 11.11 18.07
N LYS A 69 16.47 11.63 17.07
CA LYS A 69 15.93 11.86 15.71
C LYS A 69 15.86 10.55 14.94
N LYS A 70 14.74 10.32 14.25
CA LYS A 70 14.55 9.21 13.30
C LYS A 70 15.70 9.20 12.29
N ASN A 71 16.14 8.01 11.88
CA ASN A 71 17.21 7.86 10.89
C ASN A 71 16.82 8.62 9.61
N PRO A 72 17.63 9.59 9.12
CA PRO A 72 17.31 10.38 7.93
C PRO A 72 17.04 9.54 6.68
N TYR A 73 17.65 8.36 6.57
CA TYR A 73 17.38 7.41 5.50
C TYR A 73 15.98 6.81 5.61
N MET A 74 15.53 6.47 6.83
CA MET A 74 14.16 5.99 7.05
C MET A 74 13.12 7.09 6.87
N GLU A 75 13.48 8.34 7.11
CA GLU A 75 12.59 9.48 6.85
C GLU A 75 12.41 9.74 5.35
N GLN A 76 13.46 9.55 4.53
CA GLN A 76 13.35 9.74 3.08
C GLN A 76 12.84 8.51 2.31
N PHE A 77 13.16 7.30 2.76
CA PHE A 77 12.93 6.07 2.00
C PHE A 77 12.04 5.05 2.72
N GLY A 78 11.69 5.28 4.00
CA GLY A 78 10.90 4.32 4.78
C GLY A 78 9.54 4.04 4.18
N ASP A 79 8.85 5.07 3.69
CA ASP A 79 7.54 4.90 3.04
C ASP A 79 7.64 4.03 1.78
N ILE A 80 8.65 4.25 0.94
CA ILE A 80 8.90 3.45 -0.26
C ILE A 80 9.22 1.99 0.11
N LEU A 81 10.01 1.80 1.16
CA LEU A 81 10.34 0.48 1.69
C LEU A 81 9.08 -0.29 2.13
N TYR A 82 8.21 0.36 2.91
CA TYR A 82 6.98 -0.27 3.38
C TYR A 82 6.02 -0.57 2.23
N GLN A 83 5.89 0.34 1.26
CA GLN A 83 5.04 0.14 0.09
C GLN A 83 5.51 -1.06 -0.74
N GLU A 84 6.82 -1.18 -1.00
CA GLU A 84 7.36 -2.28 -1.80
C GLU A 84 7.24 -3.63 -1.08
N TYR A 85 7.51 -3.65 0.23
CA TYR A 85 7.38 -4.86 1.02
C TYR A 85 5.91 -5.31 1.11
N ALA A 86 4.99 -4.37 1.30
CA ALA A 86 3.56 -4.67 1.32
C ALA A 86 3.05 -5.20 -0.03
N LYS A 87 3.51 -4.60 -1.14
CA LYS A 87 3.21 -5.07 -2.50
C LYS A 87 3.74 -6.47 -2.74
N SER A 88 5.01 -6.74 -2.40
CA SER A 88 5.63 -8.05 -2.59
C SER A 88 4.93 -9.14 -1.79
N ALA A 89 4.61 -8.89 -0.51
CA ALA A 89 3.88 -9.84 0.33
C ALA A 89 2.48 -10.18 -0.23
N THR A 90 1.82 -9.18 -0.81
CA THR A 90 0.50 -9.33 -1.44
C THR A 90 0.57 -10.12 -2.76
N GLU A 91 1.54 -9.82 -3.62
CA GLU A 91 1.73 -10.50 -4.92
C GLU A 91 2.04 -11.98 -4.73
N ASN A 92 2.87 -12.31 -3.74
CA ASN A 92 3.21 -13.68 -3.36
C ASN A 92 2.09 -14.40 -2.59
N GLN A 93 0.98 -13.72 -2.29
CA GLN A 93 -0.12 -14.24 -1.48
C GLN A 93 0.34 -14.77 -0.10
N GLU A 94 1.33 -14.11 0.51
CA GLU A 94 1.97 -14.61 1.75
C GLU A 94 1.02 -14.59 2.95
N LEU A 95 0.14 -13.60 3.03
CA LEU A 95 -0.79 -13.43 4.16
C LEU A 95 -2.21 -13.92 3.86
N GLY A 96 -2.57 -14.02 2.56
CA GLY A 96 -3.89 -14.50 2.12
C GLY A 96 -5.06 -13.59 2.51
N LEU A 97 -4.83 -12.34 2.92
CA LEU A 97 -5.89 -11.45 3.40
C LEU A 97 -6.82 -11.04 2.26
N ALA A 98 -6.29 -10.82 1.05
CA ALA A 98 -7.11 -10.54 -0.12
C ALA A 98 -8.08 -11.69 -0.43
N GLN A 99 -7.66 -12.95 -0.24
CA GLN A 99 -8.52 -14.11 -0.46
C GLN A 99 -9.67 -14.15 0.57
N ILE A 100 -9.36 -13.95 1.85
CA ILE A 100 -10.37 -13.91 2.92
C ILE A 100 -11.36 -12.77 2.66
N LEU A 101 -10.85 -11.61 2.25
CA LEU A 101 -11.66 -10.44 1.95
C LEU A 101 -12.56 -10.69 0.73
N TYR A 102 -12.03 -11.26 -0.35
CA TYR A 102 -12.76 -11.65 -1.55
C TYR A 102 -13.88 -12.65 -1.24
N GLU A 103 -13.59 -13.69 -0.46
CA GLU A 103 -14.59 -14.69 -0.06
C GLU A 103 -15.70 -14.10 0.82
N SER A 104 -15.32 -13.21 1.75
CA SER A 104 -16.28 -12.46 2.56
C SER A 104 -17.21 -11.62 1.68
N MET A 105 -16.66 -10.96 0.65
CA MET A 105 -17.44 -10.14 -0.29
C MET A 105 -18.37 -10.98 -1.15
N LYS A 106 -17.95 -12.14 -1.64
CA LYS A 106 -18.84 -13.03 -2.41
C LYS A 106 -19.94 -13.67 -1.58
N ARG A 107 -19.67 -13.96 -0.31
CA ARG A 107 -20.64 -14.59 0.60
C ARG A 107 -21.68 -13.61 1.13
N ASN A 108 -21.27 -12.36 1.38
CA ASN A 108 -22.13 -11.34 1.99
C ASN A 108 -22.64 -10.29 0.98
N GLY A 109 -22.18 -10.36 -0.28
CA GLY A 109 -22.57 -9.46 -1.38
C GLY A 109 -23.89 -9.83 -2.04
#